data_AF-A0A803SXK3-F1
#
_entry.id   AF-A0A803SXK3-F1
#
_cell.length_a   1.000
_cell.length_b   1.000
_cell.length_c   1.000
_cell.angle_alpha   90.00
_cell.angle_beta   90.00
_cell.angle_gamma   90.00
#
_symmetry.space_group_name_H-M   'P 1'
#
loop_
_entity.id
_entity.type
_entity.pdbx_description
1 polymer ?
#
loop_
_entity_poly.entity_id
_entity_poly.type
_entity_poly.pdbx_seq_one_letter_code
_entity_poly.pdbx_strand_id
1 'polypeptide(L)'
;MSIRIKENYYKVVWRWYLTPIRLNQIDKKYSKQCWRGCQEIGTYIHMWWSCKYVQTFWENVFKEIKGITKTEIIGTPEIKPKKRIKNMLNLQKKKKKILQI
;
A
#
# COMPACT_ATOMS: atom_id res chain seq x y z
N MET A 1 6.60 -28.46 -15.28
CA MET A 1 6.96 -27.02 -15.19
C MET A 1 8.46 -26.89 -14.98
N SER A 2 9.20 -26.23 -15.88
CA SER A 2 10.67 -26.21 -15.87
C SER A 2 11.25 -25.43 -14.67
N ILE A 3 12.49 -25.74 -14.26
CA ILE A 3 13.23 -25.03 -13.19
C ILE A 3 13.24 -23.51 -13.43
N ARG A 4 13.47 -23.10 -14.68
CA ARG A 4 13.57 -21.67 -15.07
C ARG A 4 12.27 -20.92 -14.83
N ILE A 5 11.13 -21.56 -15.09
CA ILE A 5 9.80 -20.95 -14.88
C ILE A 5 9.55 -20.77 -13.38
N LYS A 6 9.87 -21.78 -12.56
CA LYS A 6 9.73 -21.70 -11.10
C LYS A 6 10.61 -20.59 -10.51
N GLU A 7 11.87 -20.53 -10.92
CA GLU A 7 12.82 -19.51 -10.45
C GLU A 7 12.34 -18.09 -10.81
N ASN A 8 11.88 -17.88 -12.04
CA ASN A 8 11.33 -16.59 -12.47
C ASN A 8 10.08 -16.21 -11.68
N TYR A 9 9.19 -17.17 -11.42
CA TYR A 9 8.00 -16.94 -10.60
C TYR A 9 8.39 -16.45 -9.20
N TYR A 10 9.31 -17.13 -8.53
CA TYR A 10 9.81 -16.70 -7.22
C TYR A 10 10.41 -15.29 -7.28
N LYS A 11 11.23 -14.97 -8.28
CA LYS A 11 11.81 -13.63 -8.43
C LYS A 11 10.76 -12.53 -8.58
N VAL A 12 9.66 -12.79 -9.29
CA VAL A 12 8.55 -11.83 -9.46
C VAL A 12 7.80 -11.65 -8.15
N VAL A 13 7.43 -12.76 -7.51
CA VAL A 13 6.74 -12.75 -6.21
C VAL A 13 7.57 -11.98 -5.18
N TRP A 14 8.86 -12.29 -5.06
CA TRP A 14 9.75 -11.60 -4.13
C TRP A 14 9.81 -10.09 -4.39
N ARG A 15 9.90 -9.64 -5.65
CA ARG A 15 9.88 -8.21 -5.98
C ARG A 15 8.61 -7.50 -5.52
N TRP A 16 7.46 -8.17 -5.54
CA TRP A 16 6.18 -7.57 -5.13
C TRP A 16 6.01 -7.51 -3.61
N TYR A 17 6.53 -8.49 -2.88
CA TYR A 17 6.40 -8.59 -1.42
C TYR A 17 7.52 -7.90 -0.64
N LEU A 18 8.65 -7.62 -1.28
CA LEU A 18 9.83 -7.03 -0.65
C LEU A 18 9.73 -5.51 -0.60
N THR A 19 9.03 -5.02 0.42
CA THR A 19 8.77 -3.59 0.62
C THR A 19 9.98 -2.83 1.16
N PRO A 20 10.06 -1.49 0.96
CA PRO A 20 11.13 -0.66 1.52
C PRO A 20 11.38 -0.87 3.02
N ILE A 21 10.31 -1.03 3.80
CA ILE A 21 10.43 -1.30 5.24
C ILE A 21 11.08 -2.66 5.53
N ARG A 22 10.76 -3.71 4.75
CA ARG A 22 11.38 -5.04 4.88
C ARG A 22 12.81 -5.05 4.37
N LEU A 23 13.10 -4.33 3.29
CA LEU A 23 14.46 -4.15 2.77
C LEU A 23 15.37 -3.51 3.81
N ASN A 24 14.91 -2.44 4.45
CA ASN A 24 15.69 -1.79 5.51
C ASN A 24 15.91 -2.71 6.73
N GLN A 25 14.97 -3.61 7.02
CA GLN A 25 15.12 -4.60 8.10
C GLN A 25 16.18 -5.65 7.77
N ILE A 26 16.29 -6.07 6.51
CA ILE A 26 17.30 -7.02 6.04
C ILE A 26 18.67 -6.34 5.97
N ASP A 27 18.72 -5.13 5.41
CA ASP A 27 19.94 -4.37 5.22
C ASP A 27 19.65 -2.87 5.43
N LYS A 28 20.27 -2.31 6.46
CA LYS A 28 20.01 -0.94 6.91
C LYS A 28 20.43 0.13 5.89
N LYS A 29 21.22 -0.22 4.86
CA LYS A 29 21.59 0.72 3.80
C LYS A 29 20.41 1.21 2.97
N TYR A 30 19.33 0.44 2.91
CA TYR A 30 18.15 0.80 2.13
C TYR A 30 17.24 1.74 2.93
N SER A 31 16.63 2.73 2.27
CA SER A 31 15.65 3.59 2.92
C SER A 31 14.33 2.86 3.19
N LYS A 32 13.69 3.17 4.33
CA LYS A 32 12.32 2.71 4.66
C LYS A 32 11.24 3.44 3.84
N GLN A 33 11.60 4.49 3.11
CA GLN A 33 10.66 5.35 2.41
C GLN A 33 10.11 4.68 1.14
N CYS A 34 8.91 5.09 0.75
CA CYS A 34 8.26 4.66 -0.48
C CYS A 34 9.14 4.90 -1.72
N TRP A 35 9.28 3.89 -2.59
CA TRP A 35 10.04 3.99 -3.85
C TRP A 35 9.52 5.06 -4.80
N ARG A 36 8.25 5.47 -4.65
CA ARG A 36 7.62 6.52 -5.47
C ARG A 36 7.91 7.93 -4.96
N GLY A 37 8.76 8.08 -3.94
CA GLY A 37 9.20 9.40 -3.45
C GLY A 37 8.12 10.22 -2.75
N CYS A 38 7.04 9.62 -2.26
CA CYS A 38 5.99 10.33 -1.52
C CYS A 38 6.34 10.58 -0.04
N GLN A 39 7.58 10.33 0.37
CA GLN A 39 8.15 10.59 1.71
C GLN A 39 7.49 9.83 2.89
N GLU A 40 6.43 9.06 2.65
CA GLU A 40 5.83 8.13 3.62
C GLU A 40 6.60 6.80 3.69
N ILE A 41 6.41 6.05 4.79
CA ILE A 41 7.00 4.72 4.96
C ILE A 41 6.40 3.75 3.95
N GLY A 42 7.27 3.07 3.20
CA GLY A 42 6.88 2.08 2.20
C GLY A 42 6.45 0.76 2.84
N THR A 43 5.27 0.75 3.46
CA THR A 43 4.59 -0.49 3.87
C THR A 43 3.90 -1.15 2.67
N TYR A 44 3.54 -2.42 2.77
CA TYR A 44 2.87 -3.14 1.67
C TYR A 44 1.56 -2.45 1.25
N ILE A 45 0.71 -2.12 2.21
CA ILE A 45 -0.57 -1.44 1.97
C ILE A 45 -0.31 -0.04 1.37
N HIS A 46 0.69 0.67 1.86
CA HIS A 46 1.04 1.98 1.32
C HIS A 46 1.44 1.90 -0.15
N MET A 47 2.35 0.96 -0.47
CA MET A 47 2.91 0.79 -1.81
C MET A 47 1.89 0.39 -2.87
N TRP A 48 0.79 -0.28 -2.50
CA TRP A 48 -0.19 -0.79 -3.47
C TRP A 48 -1.54 -0.07 -3.46
N TRP A 49 -1.86 0.65 -2.38
CA TRP A 49 -3.18 1.25 -2.22
C TRP A 49 -3.15 2.69 -1.71
N SER A 50 -2.38 2.99 -0.67
CA SER A 50 -2.49 4.29 0.01
C SER A 50 -1.61 5.40 -0.54
N CYS A 51 -0.59 5.07 -1.34
CA CYS A 51 0.31 6.04 -1.92
C CYS A 51 -0.47 6.97 -2.87
N LYS A 52 -0.26 8.29 -2.79
CA LYS A 52 -0.99 9.27 -3.63
C LYS A 52 -0.88 8.97 -5.13
N TYR A 53 0.31 8.51 -5.56
CA TYR A 53 0.57 8.20 -6.96
C TYR A 53 -0.17 6.94 -7.41
N VAL A 54 -0.41 6.01 -6.48
CA VAL A 54 -1.13 4.78 -6.77
C VAL A 54 -2.64 5.02 -6.77
N GLN A 55 -3.13 5.89 -5.87
CA GLN A 55 -4.52 6.32 -5.89
C GLN A 55 -4.89 7.00 -7.21
N THR A 56 -4.10 7.99 -7.64
CA THR A 56 -4.30 8.68 -8.93
C THR A 56 -4.22 7.73 -10.13
N PHE A 57 -3.31 6.75 -10.10
CA PHE A 57 -3.26 5.70 -11.11
C PHE A 57 -4.57 4.89 -11.16
N TRP A 58 -5.05 4.39 -10.02
CA TRP A 58 -6.28 3.61 -9.97
C TRP A 58 -7.52 4.41 -10.37
N GLU A 59 -7.58 5.70 -10.02
CA GLU A 59 -8.65 6.60 -10.47
C GLU A 59 -8.72 6.67 -12.00
N ASN A 60 -7.57 6.80 -12.67
CA ASN A 60 -7.51 6.80 -14.14
C ASN A 60 -7.92 5.44 -14.71
N VAL A 61 -7.42 4.34 -14.14
CA VAL A 61 -7.79 2.99 -14.58
C VAL A 61 -9.30 2.76 -14.44
N PHE A 62 -9.92 3.16 -13.33
CA PHE A 62 -11.37 3.05 -13.16
C PHE A 62 -12.15 3.92 -14.14
N LYS A 63 -11.63 5.11 -14.48
CA LYS A 63 -12.23 5.98 -15.50
C LYS A 63 -12.23 5.31 -16.88
N GLU A 64 -11.10 4.73 -17.28
CA GLU A 64 -10.98 4.00 -18.56
C GLU A 64 -11.89 2.77 -18.58
N ILE A 65 -11.89 1.97 -17.50
CA ILE A 65 -12.77 0.79 -17.41
C ILE A 65 -14.23 1.20 -17.52
N LYS A 66 -14.66 2.25 -16.80
CA LYS A 66 -16.03 2.77 -16.90
C LYS A 66 -16.37 3.20 -18.34
N GLY A 67 -15.42 3.77 -19.08
CA GLY A 67 -15.59 4.12 -20.49
C GLY A 67 -15.86 2.89 -21.38
N ILE A 68 -15.18 1.78 -21.11
CA ILE A 68 -15.27 0.54 -21.89
C ILE A 68 -16.53 -0.26 -21.52
N THR A 69 -16.75 -0.50 -20.22
CA THR A 69 -17.80 -1.40 -19.75
C THR A 69 -19.14 -0.72 -19.57
N LYS A 70 -19.17 0.63 -19.52
CA LYS A 70 -20.34 1.44 -19.13
C LYS A 70 -20.92 1.06 -17.76
N THR A 71 -20.14 0.34 -16.94
CA THR A 71 -20.52 -0.07 -15.59
C THR A 71 -19.67 0.65 -14.56
N GLU A 72 -20.30 1.06 -13.47
CA GLU A 72 -19.58 1.63 -12.34
C GLU A 72 -18.97 0.51 -11.50
N ILE A 73 -17.68 0.26 -11.70
CA ILE A 73 -16.94 -0.59 -10.77
C ILE A 73 -16.64 0.25 -9.54
N ILE A 74 -17.36 -0.01 -8.45
CA ILE A 74 -17.05 0.57 -7.14
C ILE A 74 -15.71 -0.02 -6.73
N GLY A 75 -14.64 0.77 -6.85
CA GLY A 75 -13.34 0.44 -6.25
C GLY A 75 -13.54 0.24 -4.75
N THR A 76 -13.52 -1.00 -4.28
CA THR A 76 -13.92 -1.33 -2.91
C THR A 76 -13.02 -0.63 -1.88
N PRO A 77 -13.59 -0.16 -0.76
CA PRO A 77 -13.01 0.89 0.08
C PRO A 77 -12.08 0.38 1.18
N GLU A 78 -11.33 -0.70 0.98
CA GLU A 78 -10.14 -0.95 1.83
C GLU A 78 -9.01 0.07 1.54
N ILE A 79 -9.18 0.85 0.46
CA ILE A 79 -8.25 1.81 -0.16
C ILE A 79 -8.33 3.22 0.47
N LYS A 80 -9.16 3.47 1.50
CA LYS A 80 -9.13 4.72 2.29
C LYS A 80 -8.53 4.52 3.69
N PRO A 81 -7.23 4.16 3.82
CA PRO A 81 -6.60 4.04 5.13
C PRO A 81 -6.53 5.39 5.87
N LYS A 82 -6.69 6.53 5.18
CA LYS A 82 -6.80 7.84 5.86
C LYS A 82 -7.95 7.87 6.88
N LYS A 83 -9.09 7.20 6.62
CA LYS A 83 -10.18 7.11 7.60
C LYS A 83 -9.82 6.17 8.77
N ARG A 84 -9.18 5.03 8.48
CA ARG A 84 -8.76 4.05 9.50
C ARG A 84 -7.66 4.60 10.42
N ILE A 85 -6.67 5.32 9.89
CA ILE A 85 -5.57 5.93 10.66
C ILE A 85 -6.07 7.06 11.56
N LYS A 86 -6.94 7.96 11.05
CA LYS A 86 -7.57 8.99 11.89
C LYS A 86 -8.37 8.36 13.04
N ASN A 87 -9.13 7.30 12.75
CA ASN A 87 -9.87 6.58 13.78
C ASN A 87 -8.96 5.88 14.80
N MET A 88 -7.84 5.28 14.37
CA MET A 88 -6.82 4.68 15.26
C MET A 88 -6.14 5.72 16.16
N LEU A 89 -5.74 6.87 15.61
CA LEU A 89 -5.16 7.97 16.38
C LEU A 89 -6.16 8.55 17.39
N ASN A 90 -7.44 8.66 17.01
CA ASN A 90 -8.51 9.12 17.89
C ASN A 90 -8.81 8.11 19.01
N LEU A 91 -8.76 6.79 18.73
CA LEU A 91 -8.90 5.74 19.74
C LEU A 91 -7.71 5.72 20.71
N GLN A 92 -6.49 5.96 20.24
CA GLN A 92 -5.30 6.08 21.09
C GLN A 92 -5.37 7.33 21.99
N LYS A 93 -5.84 8.47 21.46
CA LYS A 93 -6.09 9.69 22.25
C LYS A 93 -7.19 9.47 23.29
N LYS A 94 -8.28 8.78 22.93
CA LYS A 94 -9.37 8.44 23.86
C LYS A 94 -8.91 7.51 24.98
N LYS A 95 -8.10 6.48 24.67
CA LYS A 95 -7.50 5.58 25.67
C LYS A 95 -6.56 6.31 26.63
N LYS A 96 -5.70 7.22 26.13
CA LYS A 96 -4.82 8.04 26.99
C LYS A 96 -5.58 8.98 27.92
N LYS A 97 -6.76 9.47 27.52
CA LYS A 97 -7.59 10.36 28.34
C LYS A 97 -8.36 9.62 29.44
N ILE A 98 -8.59 8.32 29.29
CA ILE A 98 -9.26 7.45 30.28
C ILE A 98 -8.27 6.95 31.35
N LEU A 99 -6.98 6.86 31.01
CA LEU A 99 -5.90 6.38 31.90
C LEU A 99 -5.20 7.50 32.69
N GLN A 100 -5.78 8.71 32.72
CA GLN A 100 -5.27 9.87 33.48
C GLN A 100 -6.28 10.35 34.54
N ILE A 101 -7.17 9.48 35.00
CA ILE A 101 -7.95 9.61 36.23
C ILE A 101 -7.57 8.44 37.12
#